data_AF-A0A926C058-F1
#
_entry.id   AF-A0A926C058-F1
#
_cell.length_a   1.000
_cell.length_b   1.000
_cell.length_c   1.000
_cell.angle_alpha   90.00
_cell.angle_beta   90.00
_cell.angle_gamma   90.00
#
_symmetry.space_group_name_H-M   'P 1'
#
loop_
_entity.id
_entity.type
_entity.pdbx_description
1 polymer ?
#
loop_
_entity_poly.entity_id
_entity_poly.type
_entity_poly.pdbx_seq_one_letter_code
_entity_poly.pdbx_strand_id
1 'polypeptide(L)'
;LVLLPLSTWMLHSQPRSARFWLLLLASVAYGVGVFGVTVAGNVPLNEALNAVDLTDAPPADLAAHRRAFEQPWNQLHRIRTVVSVTTLILVVVACLSQPTEA
;
A
#
# COMPACT_ATOMS: atom_id res chain seq x y z
N LEU A 1 3.35 2.58 8.76
CA LEU A 1 3.69 3.82 8.03
C LEU A 1 4.88 4.54 8.64
N VAL A 2 4.92 4.75 9.96
CA VAL A 2 5.99 5.51 10.63
C VAL A 2 7.28 4.71 10.85
N LEU A 3 7.19 3.42 11.17
CA LEU A 3 8.34 2.59 11.53
C LEU A 3 9.34 2.34 10.39
N LEU A 4 8.89 2.29 9.13
CA LEU A 4 9.76 2.05 7.96
C LEU A 4 10.65 3.27 7.65
N PRO A 5 10.11 4.50 7.52
CA PRO A 5 10.91 5.71 7.43
C PRO A 5 11.82 5.93 8.63
N LEU A 6 11.35 5.68 9.86
CA LEU A 6 12.18 5.79 11.06
C LEU A 6 13.36 4.81 11.04
N SER A 7 13.12 3.54 10.71
CA SER A 7 14.19 2.54 10.58
C SER A 7 15.21 2.92 9.50
N THR A 8 14.74 3.49 8.39
CA THR A 8 15.61 3.97 7.31
C THR A 8 16.48 5.15 7.78
N TRP A 9 15.88 6.11 8.50
CA TRP A 9 16.59 7.27 9.02
C TRP A 9 17.65 6.86 10.06
N MET A 10 17.33 5.94 10.97
CA MET A 10 18.28 5.45 11.97
C MET A 10 19.53 4.79 11.36
N LEU A 11 19.40 4.20 10.17
CA LEU A 11 20.53 3.60 9.43
C LEU A 11 21.31 4.58 8.55
N HIS A 12 20.85 5.83 8.41
CA HIS A 12 21.50 6.83 7.55
C HIS A 12 22.91 7.21 8.04
N SER A 13 23.18 7.04 9.34
CA SER A 13 24.45 7.42 9.98
C SER A 13 25.58 6.40 9.83
N GLN A 14 25.30 5.21 9.27
CA GLN A 14 26.31 4.20 8.96
C GLN A 14 26.74 4.32 7.48
N PRO A 15 27.95 3.85 7.06
CA PRO A 15 28.28 3.76 5.64
C PRO A 15 27.14 3.06 4.89
N ARG A 16 26.69 3.63 3.77
CA ARG A 16 25.45 3.25 3.06
C ARG A 16 25.46 1.77 2.69
N SER A 17 24.95 0.94 3.60
CA SER A 17 24.89 -0.51 3.45
C SER A 17 23.71 -0.90 2.57
N ALA A 18 23.77 -2.09 1.97
CA ALA A 18 22.67 -2.65 1.19
C ALA A 18 21.34 -2.62 1.99
N ARG A 19 21.42 -2.81 3.31
CA ARG A 19 20.30 -2.71 4.25
C ARG A 19 19.60 -1.36 4.23
N PHE A 20 20.34 -0.25 4.17
CA PHE A 20 19.75 1.09 4.10
C PHE A 20 18.90 1.26 2.83
N TRP A 21 19.43 0.86 1.67
CA TRP A 21 18.73 0.99 0.39
C TRP A 21 17.49 0.10 0.31
N LEU A 22 17.56 -1.13 0.86
CA LEU A 22 16.41 -2.03 0.92
C LEU A 22 15.27 -1.46 1.80
N LEU A 23 15.62 -0.89 2.97
CA LEU A 23 14.62 -0.25 3.85
C LEU A 23 14.06 1.04 3.27
N LEU A 24 14.87 1.83 2.56
CA LEU A 24 14.40 3.02 1.85
C LEU A 24 13.39 2.63 0.76
N LEU A 25 13.72 1.63 -0.06
CA LEU A 25 12.81 1.14 -1.10
C LEU A 25 11.52 0.58 -0.50
N ALA A 26 11.60 -0.19 0.59
CA ALA A 26 10.43 -0.69 1.31
C ALA A 26 9.55 0.46 1.84
N SER A 27 10.18 1.51 2.38
CA SER A 27 9.47 2.70 2.89
C SER A 27 8.70 3.42 1.78
N VAL A 28 9.34 3.65 0.64
CA VAL A 28 8.71 4.28 -0.53
C VAL A 28 7.60 3.40 -1.09
N ALA A 29 7.86 2.10 -1.27
CA ALA A 29 6.88 1.15 -1.78
C ALA A 29 5.62 1.10 -0.90
N TYR A 30 5.78 1.01 0.43
CA TYR A 30 4.65 1.01 1.35
C TYR A 30 3.91 2.35 1.37
N GLY A 31 4.64 3.47 1.42
CA GLY A 31 4.06 4.81 1.48
C GLY A 31 3.25 5.15 0.23
N VAL A 32 3.82 4.92 -0.95
CA VAL A 32 3.16 5.26 -2.21
C VAL A 32 2.17 4.18 -2.63
N GLY A 33 2.61 2.92 -2.67
CA GLY A 33 1.82 1.85 -3.29
C GLY A 33 0.80 1.18 -2.36
N VAL A 34 0.99 1.20 -1.03
CA VAL A 34 -0.05 0.74 -0.10
C VAL A 34 -0.89 1.91 0.38
N PHE A 35 -0.26 2.88 1.04
CA PHE A 35 -0.99 4.00 1.64
C PHE A 35 -1.55 4.96 0.59
N GLY A 36 -0.74 5.39 -0.39
CA GLY A 36 -1.19 6.26 -1.48
C GLY A 36 -2.36 5.67 -2.27
N VAL A 37 -2.27 4.40 -2.70
CA VAL A 37 -3.37 3.70 -3.41
C VAL A 37 -4.63 3.58 -2.55
N THR A 38 -4.48 3.47 -1.23
CA THR A 38 -5.63 3.43 -0.32
C THR A 38 -6.32 4.80 -0.29
N VAL A 39 -5.57 5.86 0.01
CA VAL A 39 -6.13 7.20 0.19
C VAL A 39 -6.64 7.80 -1.12
N ALA A 40 -5.92 7.62 -2.22
CA ALA A 40 -6.27 8.23 -3.50
C ALA A 40 -7.32 7.43 -4.30
N GLY A 41 -7.52 6.15 -4.00
CA GLY A 41 -8.40 5.27 -4.77
C GLY A 41 -9.46 4.57 -3.94
N ASN A 42 -9.04 3.74 -2.97
CA ASN A 42 -9.98 2.92 -2.20
C ASN A 42 -10.90 3.79 -1.32
N VAL A 43 -10.38 4.84 -0.70
CA VAL A 43 -11.18 5.75 0.14
C VAL A 43 -12.25 6.49 -0.69
N PRO A 44 -11.92 7.16 -1.82
CA PRO A 44 -12.94 7.77 -2.68
C PRO A 44 -14.01 6.79 -3.16
N LEU A 45 -13.62 5.56 -3.51
CA LEU A 45 -14.61 4.53 -3.90
C LEU A 45 -15.54 4.16 -2.75
N ASN A 46 -15.01 4.05 -1.52
CA ASN A 46 -15.83 3.76 -0.34
C ASN A 46 -16.79 4.93 -0.03
N GLU A 47 -16.33 6.17 -0.14
CA GLU A 47 -17.18 7.36 0.05
C GLU A 47 -18.29 7.42 -1.02
N ALA A 48 -17.95 7.15 -2.28
CA ALA A 48 -18.93 7.09 -3.37
C ALA A 48 -19.97 5.98 -3.16
N LEU A 49 -19.56 4.82 -2.64
CA LEU A 49 -20.48 3.73 -2.30
C LEU A 49 -21.41 4.12 -1.14
N ASN A 50 -20.88 4.81 -0.13
CA ASN A 50 -21.65 5.28 1.03
C ASN A 50 -22.69 6.36 0.67
N ALA A 51 -22.49 7.08 -0.43
CA ALA A 51 -23.40 8.11 -0.93
C ALA A 51 -24.58 7.56 -1.74
N VAL A 52 -24.63 6.25 -2.03
CA VAL A 52 -25.74 5.63 -2.78
C VAL A 52 -26.96 5.50 -1.87
N ASP A 53 -28.10 6.06 -2.30
CA ASP A 53 -29.39 5.86 -1.63
C ASP A 53 -29.95 4.48 -1.95
N LEU A 54 -30.25 3.71 -0.90
CA LEU A 54 -30.74 2.33 -1.00
C LEU A 54 -32.26 2.22 -0.78
N THR A 55 -32.93 3.31 -0.41
CA THR A 55 -34.29 3.27 0.14
C THR A 55 -35.33 2.85 -0.91
N ASP A 56 -35.16 3.28 -2.16
CA ASP A 56 -36.06 2.98 -3.29
C ASP A 56 -35.32 2.61 -4.59
N ALA A 57 -34.04 2.21 -4.49
CA ALA A 57 -33.24 1.89 -5.67
C ALA A 57 -33.72 0.59 -6.34
N PRO A 58 -34.07 0.59 -7.63
CA PRO A 58 -34.47 -0.62 -8.32
C PRO A 58 -33.29 -1.61 -8.40
N PRO A 59 -33.54 -2.93 -8.44
CA PRO A 59 -32.47 -3.94 -8.43
C PRO A 59 -31.42 -3.78 -9.53
N ALA A 60 -31.81 -3.24 -10.69
CA ALA A 60 -30.91 -2.97 -11.81
C ALA A 60 -29.87 -1.88 -11.47
N ASP A 61 -30.27 -0.84 -10.74
CA ASP A 61 -29.41 0.28 -10.36
C ASP A 61 -28.42 -0.15 -9.26
N LEU A 62 -28.88 -0.95 -8.29
CA LEU A 62 -28.02 -1.58 -7.30
C LEU A 62 -26.93 -2.45 -7.95
N ALA A 63 -27.30 -3.22 -8.97
CA ALA A 63 -26.35 -4.03 -9.74
C ALA A 63 -25.37 -3.18 -10.58
N ALA A 64 -25.77 -1.99 -11.01
CA ALA A 64 -24.89 -1.04 -11.68
C ALA A 64 -23.89 -0.41 -10.71
N HIS A 65 -24.35 0.10 -9.55
CA HIS A 65 -23.49 0.64 -8.50
C HIS A 65 -22.49 -0.39 -7.98
N ARG A 66 -22.94 -1.62 -7.75
CA ARG A 66 -22.06 -2.73 -7.35
C ARG A 66 -20.94 -2.96 -8.37
N ARG A 67 -21.26 -3.05 -9.66
CA ARG A 67 -20.25 -3.24 -10.71
C ARG A 67 -19.27 -2.06 -10.81
N ALA A 68 -19.78 -0.83 -10.67
CA ALA A 68 -18.97 0.38 -10.68
C ALA A 68 -18.00 0.46 -9.48
N PHE A 69 -18.35 -0.15 -8.34
CA PHE A 69 -17.49 -0.21 -7.16
C PHE A 69 -16.54 -1.41 -7.20
N GLU A 70 -17.06 -2.63 -7.38
CA GLU A 70 -16.32 -3.88 -7.17
C GLU A 70 -15.13 -4.02 -8.11
N GLN A 71 -15.28 -3.69 -9.39
CA GLN A 71 -14.23 -3.88 -10.38
C GLN A 71 -13.00 -2.99 -10.13
N PRO A 72 -13.12 -1.67 -9.95
CA PRO A 72 -11.98 -0.83 -9.62
C PRO A 72 -11.47 -1.09 -8.21
N TRP A 73 -12.35 -1.34 -7.23
CA TRP A 73 -11.91 -1.64 -5.85
C TRP A 73 -11.04 -2.90 -5.80
N ASN A 74 -11.44 -3.98 -6.48
CA ASN A 74 -10.66 -5.22 -6.53
C ASN A 74 -9.34 -5.05 -7.30
N GLN A 75 -9.28 -4.17 -8.29
CA GLN A 75 -8.01 -3.85 -8.96
C GLN A 75 -7.05 -3.12 -8.02
N LEU A 76 -7.51 -2.08 -7.34
CA LEU A 76 -6.71 -1.34 -6.38
C LEU A 76 -6.30 -2.22 -5.19
N HIS A 77 -7.18 -3.12 -4.75
CA HIS A 77 -6.87 -4.08 -3.71
C HIS A 77 -5.75 -5.03 -4.13
N ARG A 78 -5.81 -5.59 -5.35
CA ARG A 78 -4.73 -6.44 -5.89
C ARG A 78 -3.39 -5.71 -5.94
N ILE A 79 -3.39 -4.45 -6.37
CA ILE A 79 -2.17 -3.61 -6.36
C ILE A 79 -1.62 -3.49 -4.93
N ARG A 80 -2.48 -3.16 -3.96
CA ARG A 80 -2.08 -3.06 -2.55
C ARG A 80 -1.50 -4.37 -2.02
N THR A 81 -2.09 -5.51 -2.38
CA THR A 81 -1.58 -6.83 -1.98
C THR A 81 -0.19 -7.08 -2.53
N VAL A 82 0.01 -6.90 -3.84
CA VAL A 82 1.32 -7.11 -4.49
C VAL A 82 2.37 -6.20 -3.86
N VAL A 83 2.08 -4.90 -3.71
CA VAL A 83 3.04 -3.96 -3.11
C VAL A 83 3.32 -4.30 -1.65
N SER A 84 2.32 -4.74 -0.88
CA SER A 84 2.51 -5.15 0.52
C SER A 84 3.43 -6.37 0.63
N VAL A 85 3.26 -7.37 -0.26
CA VAL A 85 4.12 -8.54 -0.33
C VAL A 85 5.55 -8.15 -0.74
N THR A 86 5.70 -7.31 -1.76
CA THR A 86 7.02 -6.81 -2.17
C THR A 86 7.70 -6.03 -1.03
N THR A 87 6.96 -5.17 -0.33
CA THR A 87 7.47 -4.45 0.85
C THR A 87 7.96 -5.41 1.91
N LEU A 88 7.18 -6.45 2.22
CA LEU A 88 7.56 -7.46 3.21
C LEU A 88 8.84 -8.18 2.81
N ILE A 89 8.95 -8.60 1.54
CA ILE A 89 10.16 -9.25 1.01
C ILE A 89 11.38 -8.33 1.17
N LEU A 90 11.27 -7.06 0.78
CA LEU A 90 12.37 -6.10 0.91
C LEU A 90 12.83 -5.95 2.36
N VAL A 91 11.89 -5.89 3.31
CA VAL A 91 12.20 -5.83 4.75
C VAL A 91 12.88 -7.11 5.23
N VAL A 92 12.37 -8.28 4.84
CA VAL A 92 12.97 -9.57 5.22
C VAL A 92 14.40 -9.67 4.69
N VAL A 93 14.62 -9.33 3.41
CA VAL A 93 15.98 -9.32 2.82
C VAL A 93 16.89 -8.32 3.55
N ALA A 94 16.39 -7.14 3.92
CA ALA A 94 17.16 -6.17 4.69
C ALA A 94 17.55 -6.70 6.09
N CYS A 95 16.68 -7.49 6.73
CA CYS A 95 16.98 -8.12 8.02
C CYS A 95 17.99 -9.26 7.89
N LEU A 96 18.01 -9.97 6.76
CA LEU A 96 18.94 -11.08 6.51
C LEU A 96 20.29 -10.61 5.94
N SER A 97 20.34 -9.42 5.32
CA SER A 97 21.60 -8.84 4.85
C SER A 97 22.51 -8.55 6.03
N GLN A 98 23.68 -9.20 6.04
CA GLN A 98 24.71 -8.96 7.05
C GLN A 98 25.17 -7.49 7.01
N PRO A 99 25.55 -6.89 8.16
CA PRO A 99 26.36 -5.68 8.13
C PRO A 99 27.58 -5.96 7.26
N THR A 100 27.83 -5.13 6.25
CA THR A 100 29.13 -5.16 5.58
C THR A 100 30.16 -4.78 6.64
N GLU A 101 30.88 -5.76 7.18
CA GLU A 101 32.00 -5.50 8.08
C GLU A 101 32.98 -4.59 7.34
N ALA A 102 33.33 -3.47 7.96
CA ALA A 102 34.31 -2.51 7.48
C ALA A 102 35.70 -2.89 7.99
#